data_AF-A0A662UY10-F1
#
_entry.id   AF-A0A662UY10-F1
#
_cell.length_a   1.000
_cell.length_b   1.000
_cell.length_c   1.000
_cell.angle_alpha   90.00
_cell.angle_beta   90.00
_cell.angle_gamma   90.00
#
_symmetry.space_group_name_H-M   'P 1'
#
loop_
_entity.id
_entity.type
_entity.pdbx_description
1 polymer ?
#
loop_
_entity_poly.entity_id
_entity_poly.type
_entity_poly.pdbx_seq_one_letter_code
_entity_poly.pdbx_strand_id
1 'polypeptide(L)'
;MAGEEVHRHTKKALAGDVEALRALLNILTGSGVPVAVYAAYALVYQFAMNNLIDVSEECRRCGGRCCREGHPVPLYSFDIEELVRNLGPGVLAKLIRSGDTWLLPRPCPFQEEWRCTIHRFKPYACLSYPFATEDEQIEEMKRYRGSGIPKLRVPPGCPAGEKVKESVDAVAEGLRRRLGRDPTPQELLEELLRVYRG
;
A
#
# COMPACT_ATOMS: atom_id res chain seq x y z
N MET A 1 -12.70 17.99 0.40
CA MET A 1 -11.39 18.66 0.25
C MET A 1 -10.34 18.07 1.20
N ALA A 2 -10.55 18.02 2.53
CA ALA A 2 -9.55 17.47 3.47
C ALA A 2 -9.18 15.98 3.25
N GLY A 3 -10.12 15.13 2.84
CA GLY A 3 -9.85 13.69 2.65
C GLY A 3 -8.95 13.35 1.46
N GLU A 4 -8.97 14.17 0.40
CA GLU A 4 -8.17 13.90 -0.80
C GLU A 4 -6.70 14.28 -0.62
N GLU A 5 -6.42 15.28 0.22
CA GLU A 5 -5.07 15.67 0.57
C GLU A 5 -4.34 14.59 1.37
N VAL A 6 -5.04 13.93 2.31
CA VAL A 6 -4.51 12.78 3.06
C VAL A 6 -4.16 11.63 2.12
N HIS A 7 -5.04 11.29 1.16
CA HIS A 7 -4.73 10.26 0.17
C HIS A 7 -3.56 10.65 -0.74
N ARG A 8 -3.46 11.92 -1.14
CA ARG A 8 -2.34 12.42 -1.93
C ARG A 8 -1.00 12.31 -1.17
N HIS A 9 -0.97 12.63 0.13
CA HIS A 9 0.22 12.48 0.96
C HIS A 9 0.57 11.01 1.20
N THR A 10 -0.43 10.18 1.45
CA THR A 10 -0.24 8.73 1.60
C THR A 10 0.31 8.11 0.31
N LYS A 11 -0.19 8.53 -0.86
CA LYS A 11 0.36 8.12 -2.16
C LYS A 11 1.85 8.44 -2.28
N LYS A 12 2.27 9.66 -1.93
CA LYS A 12 3.69 10.06 -1.98
C LYS A 12 4.55 9.18 -1.08
N ALA A 13 4.10 8.95 0.15
CA ALA A 13 4.77 8.06 1.10
C ALA A 13 4.94 6.65 0.53
N LEU A 14 3.85 6.05 0.04
CA LEU A 14 3.86 4.70 -0.54
C LEU A 14 4.65 4.58 -1.84
N ALA A 15 4.84 5.69 -2.57
CA ALA A 15 5.67 5.76 -3.77
C ALA A 15 7.18 5.88 -3.47
N GLY A 16 7.58 5.94 -2.20
CA GLY A 16 8.99 5.86 -1.80
C GLY A 16 9.49 7.06 -0.98
N ASP A 17 8.67 8.08 -0.74
CA ASP A 17 9.02 9.24 0.10
C ASP A 17 9.02 8.85 1.58
N VAL A 18 10.21 8.55 2.11
CA VAL A 18 10.39 8.10 3.49
C VAL A 18 10.05 9.19 4.50
N GLU A 19 10.34 10.47 4.21
CA GLU A 19 10.02 11.56 5.13
C GLU A 19 8.52 11.79 5.22
N ALA A 20 7.83 11.73 4.07
CA ALA A 20 6.37 11.75 4.06
C ALA A 20 5.79 10.57 4.84
N LEU A 21 6.37 9.37 4.72
CA LEU A 21 5.93 8.21 5.50
C LEU A 21 6.15 8.43 7.00
N ARG A 22 7.34 8.86 7.42
CA ARG A 22 7.66 9.17 8.84
C ARG A 22 6.67 10.17 9.43
N ALA A 23 6.37 11.25 8.69
CA ALA A 23 5.39 12.25 9.11
C ALA A 23 3.98 11.66 9.27
N LEU A 24 3.53 10.84 8.32
CA LEU A 24 2.23 10.16 8.41
C LEU A 24 2.17 9.20 9.59
N LEU A 25 3.21 8.39 9.81
CA LEU A 25 3.26 7.47 10.95
C LEU A 25 3.14 8.21 12.27
N ASN A 26 3.88 9.32 12.44
CA ASN A 26 3.81 10.16 13.64
C ASN A 26 2.39 10.70 13.89
N ILE A 27 1.73 11.21 12.86
CA ILE A 27 0.36 11.73 12.96
C ILE A 27 -0.60 10.60 13.36
N LEU A 28 -0.51 9.46 12.69
CA LEU A 28 -1.41 8.33 12.92
C LEU A 28 -1.23 7.73 14.31
N THR A 29 0.02 7.51 14.75
CA THR A 29 0.32 6.97 16.09
C THR A 29 0.03 7.97 17.21
N GLY A 30 0.24 9.27 16.97
CA GLY A 30 -0.02 10.34 17.93
C GLY A 30 -1.50 10.65 18.15
N SER A 31 -2.39 10.16 17.28
CA SER A 31 -3.83 10.43 17.36
C SER A 31 -4.52 9.80 18.59
N GLY A 32 -3.91 8.77 19.19
CA GLY A 32 -4.54 7.97 20.26
C GLY A 32 -5.71 7.09 19.79
N VAL A 33 -6.00 7.06 18.48
CA VAL A 33 -7.10 6.27 17.92
C VAL A 33 -6.57 4.90 17.46
N PRO A 34 -7.11 3.77 17.99
CA PRO A 34 -6.64 2.43 17.62
C PRO A 34 -6.59 2.16 16.12
N VAL A 35 -7.62 2.57 15.37
CA VAL A 35 -7.66 2.37 13.92
C VAL A 35 -6.59 3.16 13.17
N ALA A 36 -6.16 4.31 13.68
CA ALA A 36 -5.07 5.07 13.09
C ALA A 36 -3.73 4.37 13.32
N VAL A 37 -3.50 3.82 14.52
CA VAL A 37 -2.31 3.00 14.81
C VAL A 37 -2.28 1.75 13.92
N TYR A 38 -3.44 1.12 13.69
CA TYR A 38 -3.54 0.01 12.73
C TYR A 38 -3.10 0.45 11.32
N ALA A 39 -3.65 1.57 10.85
CA ALA A 39 -3.32 2.11 9.53
C ALA A 39 -1.82 2.42 9.41
N ALA A 40 -1.18 2.90 10.48
CA ALA A 40 0.26 3.14 10.50
C ALA A 40 1.05 1.85 10.24
N TYR A 41 0.73 0.73 10.88
CA TYR A 41 1.37 -0.55 10.57
C TYR A 41 1.07 -1.03 9.15
N ALA A 42 -0.19 -0.92 8.70
CA ALA A 42 -0.57 -1.29 7.34
C ALA A 42 0.25 -0.52 6.29
N LEU A 43 0.49 0.77 6.50
CA LEU A 43 1.34 1.60 5.64
C LEU A 43 2.81 1.15 5.65
N VAL A 44 3.34 0.69 6.78
CA VAL A 44 4.70 0.14 6.85
C VAL A 44 4.85 -1.12 6.01
N TYR A 45 3.89 -2.06 6.11
CA TYR A 45 3.90 -3.28 5.30
C TYR A 45 3.74 -2.96 3.81
N GLN A 46 2.83 -2.04 3.49
CA GLN A 46 2.62 -1.62 2.12
C GLN A 46 3.84 -0.91 1.53
N PHE A 47 4.48 -0.05 2.31
CA PHE A 47 5.73 0.61 1.92
C PHE A 47 6.83 -0.42 1.65
N ALA A 48 6.96 -1.44 2.50
CA ALA A 48 7.94 -2.51 2.33
C ALA A 48 7.71 -3.27 1.02
N MET A 49 6.44 -3.62 0.71
CA MET A 49 6.08 -4.25 -0.56
C MET A 49 6.43 -3.39 -1.77
N ASN A 50 6.15 -2.09 -1.69
CA ASN A 50 6.34 -1.19 -2.83
C ASN A 50 7.81 -0.84 -3.08
N ASN A 51 8.64 -0.79 -2.04
CA ASN A 51 9.93 -0.11 -2.10
C ASN A 51 11.13 -0.89 -1.56
N LEU A 52 10.94 -1.97 -0.81
CA LEU A 52 12.04 -2.64 -0.07
C LEU A 52 12.20 -4.11 -0.45
N ILE A 53 11.09 -4.82 -0.57
CA ILE A 53 11.09 -6.27 -0.77
C ILE A 53 10.81 -6.54 -2.26
N ASP A 54 11.74 -7.21 -2.94
CA ASP A 54 11.50 -7.65 -4.31
C ASP A 54 10.44 -8.75 -4.35
N VAL A 55 9.28 -8.42 -4.89
CA VAL A 55 8.13 -9.31 -5.08
C VAL A 55 7.90 -9.70 -6.54
N SER A 56 8.89 -9.46 -7.42
CA SER A 56 8.75 -9.63 -8.87
C SER A 56 8.45 -11.08 -9.26
N GLU A 57 9.10 -12.04 -8.61
CA GLU A 57 8.88 -13.46 -8.87
C GLU A 57 7.47 -13.89 -8.46
N GLU A 58 7.02 -13.44 -7.30
CA GLU A 58 5.68 -13.75 -6.77
C GLU A 58 4.59 -13.13 -7.64
N CYS A 59 4.78 -11.88 -8.09
CA CYS A 59 3.90 -11.22 -9.04
C CYS A 59 3.86 -11.95 -10.40
N ARG A 60 5.01 -12.44 -10.88
CA ARG A 60 5.10 -13.23 -12.11
C ARG A 60 4.34 -14.55 -11.98
N ARG A 61 4.54 -15.27 -10.87
CA ARG A 61 3.86 -16.54 -10.57
C ARG A 61 2.34 -16.40 -10.53
N CYS A 62 1.81 -15.30 -9.99
CA CYS A 62 0.35 -15.05 -10.00
C CYS A 62 -0.14 -14.38 -11.29
N GLY A 63 0.76 -14.03 -12.21
CA GLY A 63 0.44 -13.38 -13.48
C GLY A 63 -0.07 -11.94 -13.35
N GLY A 64 0.18 -11.26 -12.22
CA GLY A 64 -0.39 -9.94 -11.94
C GLY A 64 -1.92 -9.96 -11.83
N ARG A 65 -2.48 -10.97 -11.14
CA ARG A 65 -3.93 -11.17 -10.97
C ARG A 65 -4.68 -9.91 -10.53
N CYS A 66 -4.11 -9.13 -9.61
CA CYS A 66 -4.70 -7.87 -9.11
C CYS A 66 -4.96 -6.82 -10.22
N CYS A 67 -4.29 -6.93 -11.37
CA CYS A 67 -4.54 -6.11 -12.55
C CYS A 67 -5.55 -6.76 -13.53
N ARG A 68 -5.76 -8.08 -13.48
CA ARG A 68 -6.63 -8.82 -14.41
C ARG A 68 -8.07 -8.95 -13.91
N GLU A 69 -8.23 -9.14 -12.60
CA GLU A 69 -9.47 -9.62 -11.99
C GLU A 69 -9.97 -8.68 -10.88
N GLY A 70 -11.27 -8.75 -10.59
CA GLY A 70 -11.93 -7.96 -9.54
C GLY A 70 -12.60 -6.69 -10.06
N HIS A 71 -13.06 -5.86 -9.13
CA HIS A 71 -13.76 -4.62 -9.47
C HIS A 71 -12.83 -3.55 -10.06
N PRO A 72 -13.35 -2.65 -10.91
CA PRO A 72 -12.61 -1.47 -11.36
C PRO A 72 -12.06 -0.67 -10.19
N VAL A 73 -10.84 -0.14 -10.33
CA VAL A 73 -10.16 0.60 -9.26
C VAL A 73 -10.59 2.06 -9.29
N PRO A 74 -11.13 2.63 -8.21
CA PRO A 74 -11.47 4.04 -8.17
C PRO A 74 -10.21 4.92 -8.23
N LEU A 75 -10.29 5.98 -9.02
CA LEU A 75 -9.21 6.95 -9.21
C LEU A 75 -9.58 8.29 -8.57
N TYR A 76 -8.65 8.85 -7.79
CA TYR A 76 -8.77 10.21 -7.28
C TYR A 76 -8.43 11.23 -8.38
N SER A 77 -8.80 12.51 -8.20
CA SER A 77 -8.51 13.54 -9.21
C SER A 77 -7.01 13.63 -9.48
N PHE A 78 -6.18 13.49 -8.44
CA PHE A 78 -4.72 13.50 -8.55
C PHE A 78 -4.14 12.29 -9.27
N ASP A 79 -4.84 11.14 -9.29
CA ASP A 79 -4.42 9.99 -10.08
C ASP A 79 -4.64 10.27 -11.56
N ILE A 80 -5.78 10.89 -11.90
CA ILE A 80 -6.09 11.31 -13.27
C ILE A 80 -5.13 12.37 -13.77
N GLU A 81 -4.86 13.39 -12.95
CA GLU A 81 -3.86 14.43 -13.25
C GLU A 81 -2.49 13.82 -13.56
N GLU A 82 -2.05 12.84 -12.76
CA GLU A 82 -0.75 12.20 -12.95
C GLU A 82 -0.72 11.28 -14.18
N LEU A 83 -1.79 10.52 -14.43
CA LEU A 83 -1.91 9.70 -15.64
C LEU A 83 -1.87 10.58 -16.90
N VAL A 84 -2.64 11.67 -16.93
CA VAL A 84 -2.67 12.61 -18.07
C VAL A 84 -1.31 13.28 -18.25
N ARG A 85 -0.64 13.66 -17.16
CA ARG A 85 0.70 14.28 -17.22
C ARG A 85 1.74 13.34 -17.82
N ASN A 86 1.70 12.04 -17.51
CA ASN A 86 2.72 11.08 -17.95
C ASN A 86 2.40 10.41 -19.29
N LEU A 87 1.12 10.27 -19.65
CA LEU A 87 0.66 9.51 -20.83
C LEU A 87 -0.10 10.36 -21.86
N GLY A 88 -0.34 11.64 -21.56
CA GLY A 88 -1.16 12.53 -22.37
C GLY A 88 -2.67 12.35 -22.16
N PRO A 89 -3.49 13.27 -22.70
CA PRO A 89 -4.94 13.27 -22.49
C PRO A 89 -5.65 12.06 -23.09
N GLY A 90 -5.05 11.39 -24.08
CA GLY A 90 -5.59 10.16 -24.68
C GLY A 90 -5.75 9.01 -23.70
N VAL A 91 -5.08 9.05 -22.54
CA VAL A 91 -5.23 8.05 -21.47
C VAL A 91 -6.66 7.93 -20.96
N LEU A 92 -7.44 9.02 -21.00
CA LEU A 92 -8.82 9.05 -20.52
C LEU A 92 -9.73 8.07 -21.29
N ALA A 93 -9.42 7.79 -22.57
CA ALA A 93 -10.13 6.81 -23.38
C ALA A 93 -9.94 5.35 -22.89
N LYS A 94 -8.95 5.10 -22.03
CA LYS A 94 -8.68 3.80 -21.41
C LYS A 94 -9.37 3.62 -20.05
N LEU A 95 -10.09 4.64 -19.57
CA LEU A 95 -10.72 4.68 -18.25
C LEU A 95 -12.25 4.59 -18.38
N ILE A 96 -12.91 4.16 -17.32
CA ILE A 96 -14.38 4.15 -17.23
C ILE A 96 -14.83 5.42 -16.49
N ARG A 97 -15.76 6.16 -17.07
CA ARG A 97 -16.46 7.25 -16.38
C ARG A 97 -17.68 6.69 -15.65
N SER A 98 -17.76 6.91 -14.34
CA SER A 98 -18.90 6.49 -13.51
C SER A 98 -19.35 7.65 -12.63
N GLY A 99 -20.41 8.34 -13.07
CA GLY A 99 -20.84 9.61 -12.48
C GLY A 99 -19.72 10.64 -12.49
N ASP A 100 -19.40 11.18 -11.31
CA ASP A 100 -18.33 12.17 -11.13
C ASP A 100 -16.93 11.56 -10.98
N THR A 101 -16.83 10.23 -10.93
CA THR A 101 -15.57 9.51 -10.71
C THR A 101 -15.03 8.84 -11.98
N TRP A 102 -13.72 8.62 -11.99
CA TRP A 102 -13.06 7.79 -12.99
C TRP A 102 -12.61 6.48 -12.35
N LEU A 103 -12.74 5.39 -13.10
CA LEU A 103 -12.33 4.07 -12.67
C LEU A 103 -11.29 3.51 -13.66
N LEU A 104 -10.24 2.89 -13.13
CA LEU A 104 -9.32 2.08 -13.91
C LEU A 104 -9.95 0.68 -14.10
N PRO A 105 -10.30 0.26 -15.33
CA PRO A 105 -10.90 -1.04 -15.54
C PRO A 105 -9.96 -2.19 -15.15
N ARG A 106 -10.58 -3.34 -14.88
CA ARG A 106 -9.92 -4.64 -14.84
C ARG A 106 -10.63 -5.55 -15.87
N PRO A 107 -9.92 -6.21 -16.82
CA PRO A 107 -8.47 -6.22 -17.00
C PRO A 107 -7.85 -4.84 -17.26
N CYS A 108 -6.71 -4.58 -16.62
CA CYS A 108 -6.05 -3.28 -16.61
C CYS A 108 -5.38 -3.00 -17.96
N PRO A 109 -5.64 -1.85 -18.60
CA PRO A 109 -5.06 -1.49 -19.90
C PRO A 109 -3.57 -1.14 -19.83
N PHE A 110 -3.00 -1.09 -18.62
CA PHE A 110 -1.58 -0.86 -18.36
C PHE A 110 -0.85 -2.13 -17.89
N GLN A 111 -1.49 -3.29 -18.02
CA GLN A 111 -0.86 -4.57 -17.77
C GLN A 111 -0.26 -5.15 -19.06
N GLU A 112 1.02 -5.49 -19.00
CA GLU A 112 1.70 -6.30 -20.01
C GLU A 112 2.17 -7.59 -19.36
N GLU A 113 1.56 -8.71 -19.73
CA GLU A 113 1.72 -9.99 -19.04
C GLU A 113 1.45 -9.87 -17.52
N TRP A 114 2.48 -9.90 -16.67
CA TRP A 114 2.39 -9.72 -15.22
C TRP A 114 2.83 -8.31 -14.78
N ARG A 115 3.45 -7.53 -15.67
CA ARG A 115 4.08 -6.25 -15.37
C ARG A 115 3.08 -5.11 -15.50
N CYS A 116 3.19 -4.13 -14.60
CA CYS A 116 2.51 -2.85 -14.71
C CYS A 116 3.37 -1.86 -15.49
N THR A 117 2.90 -1.35 -16.63
CA THR A 117 3.66 -0.39 -17.46
C THR A 117 3.73 1.00 -16.83
N ILE A 118 2.77 1.33 -15.96
CA ILE A 118 2.74 2.58 -15.19
C ILE A 118 3.32 2.42 -13.78
N HIS A 119 4.24 1.45 -13.58
CA HIS A 119 4.72 1.08 -12.24
C HIS A 119 5.25 2.27 -11.41
N ARG A 120 5.87 3.25 -12.07
CA ARG A 120 6.49 4.42 -11.42
C ARG A 120 5.50 5.48 -10.95
N PHE A 121 4.27 5.47 -11.45
CA PHE A 121 3.23 6.46 -11.15
C PHE A 121 1.85 5.78 -11.04
N LYS A 122 1.81 4.62 -10.37
CA LYS A 122 0.56 3.88 -10.17
C LYS A 122 -0.44 4.73 -9.37
N PRO A 123 -1.75 4.54 -9.60
CA PRO A 123 -2.79 5.17 -8.78
C PRO A 123 -2.66 4.86 -7.28
N TYR A 124 -3.17 5.76 -6.43
CA TYR A 124 -3.15 5.59 -4.97
C TYR A 124 -3.69 4.24 -4.51
N ALA A 125 -4.88 3.86 -4.97
CA ALA A 125 -5.47 2.57 -4.60
C ALA A 125 -4.61 1.36 -5.01
N CYS A 126 -3.88 1.46 -6.13
CA CYS A 126 -2.95 0.41 -6.55
C CYS A 126 -1.69 0.36 -5.67
N LEU A 127 -1.23 1.50 -5.16
CA LEU A 127 -0.11 1.58 -4.21
C LEU A 127 -0.48 1.13 -2.80
N SER A 128 -1.77 1.15 -2.46
CA SER A 128 -2.29 0.77 -1.16
C SER A 128 -2.66 -0.72 -1.02
N TYR A 129 -2.61 -1.48 -2.11
CA TYR A 129 -2.93 -2.92 -2.11
C TYR A 129 -1.70 -3.78 -1.83
N PRO A 130 -1.78 -4.82 -0.97
CA PRO A 130 -2.99 -5.35 -0.32
C PRO A 130 -3.22 -4.87 1.12
N PHE A 131 -2.30 -4.11 1.71
CA PHE A 131 -2.31 -3.91 3.17
C PHE A 131 -3.08 -2.66 3.62
N ALA A 132 -3.06 -1.59 2.84
CA ALA A 132 -3.48 -0.25 3.29
C ALA A 132 -4.93 0.13 2.92
N THR A 133 -5.64 -0.62 2.06
CA THR A 133 -7.02 -0.26 1.65
C THR A 133 -7.96 -1.45 1.36
N GLU A 134 -7.66 -2.67 1.81
CA GLU A 134 -8.54 -3.82 1.51
C GLU A 134 -9.70 -3.98 2.48
N ASP A 135 -10.86 -4.38 1.93
CA ASP A 135 -12.05 -4.71 2.72
C ASP A 135 -11.76 -5.83 3.72
N GLU A 136 -10.84 -6.73 3.39
CA GLU A 136 -10.41 -7.79 4.29
C GLU A 136 -9.71 -7.28 5.56
N GLN A 137 -9.22 -6.03 5.57
CA GLN A 137 -8.64 -5.43 6.78
C GLN A 137 -9.72 -4.91 7.73
N ILE A 138 -10.93 -4.57 7.25
CA ILE A 138 -11.98 -3.89 8.03
C ILE A 138 -12.31 -4.64 9.32
N GLU A 139 -12.38 -5.98 9.26
CA GLU A 139 -12.67 -6.79 10.43
C GLU A 139 -11.56 -6.74 11.48
N GLU A 140 -10.30 -6.84 11.06
CA GLU A 140 -9.16 -6.79 11.97
C GLU A 140 -8.95 -5.38 12.53
N MET A 141 -9.17 -4.35 11.70
CA MET A 141 -9.18 -2.95 12.12
C MET A 141 -10.18 -2.69 13.25
N LYS A 142 -11.41 -3.23 13.13
CA LYS A 142 -12.45 -3.09 14.17
C LYS A 142 -12.11 -3.82 15.47
N ARG A 143 -11.34 -4.90 15.40
CA ARG A 143 -10.95 -5.72 16.57
C ARG A 143 -9.72 -5.18 17.27
N TYR A 144 -8.87 -4.44 16.57
CA TYR A 144 -7.62 -3.93 17.09
C TYR A 144 -7.83 -2.90 18.21
N ARG A 145 -7.12 -3.10 19.34
CA ARG A 145 -7.29 -2.31 20.56
C ARG A 145 -6.22 -1.23 20.76
N GLY A 146 -5.35 -1.01 19.76
CA GLY A 146 -4.30 0.01 19.82
C GLY A 146 -3.00 -0.46 20.45
N SER A 147 -2.88 -1.74 20.82
CA SER A 147 -1.69 -2.33 21.42
C SER A 147 -1.09 -3.45 20.55
N GLY A 148 0.23 -3.45 20.48
CA GLY A 148 1.02 -4.43 19.74
C GLY A 148 0.97 -4.28 18.22
N ILE A 149 1.54 -5.25 17.52
CA ILE A 149 1.48 -5.29 16.05
C ILE A 149 0.13 -5.91 15.64
N PRO A 150 -0.69 -5.24 14.81
CA PRO A 150 -1.97 -5.78 14.39
C PRO A 150 -1.81 -7.00 13.49
N LYS A 151 -2.82 -7.86 13.49
CA LYS A 151 -2.94 -8.92 12.50
C LYS A 151 -3.40 -8.33 11.16
N LEU A 152 -2.47 -8.09 10.26
CA LEU A 152 -2.76 -7.73 8.87
C LEU A 152 -3.15 -9.00 8.09
N ARG A 153 -4.22 -8.92 7.30
CA ARG A 153 -4.62 -9.99 6.38
C ARG A 153 -3.94 -9.80 5.03
N VAL A 154 -3.78 -10.90 4.31
CA VAL A 154 -3.37 -10.89 2.91
C VAL A 154 -4.51 -11.54 2.11
N PRO A 155 -4.96 -10.94 1.00
CA PRO A 155 -5.99 -11.54 0.15
C PRO A 155 -5.58 -12.93 -0.32
N PRO A 156 -6.51 -13.91 -0.35
CA PRO A 156 -6.22 -15.26 -0.85
C PRO A 156 -5.61 -15.23 -2.25
N GLY A 157 -4.49 -15.93 -2.42
CA GLY A 157 -3.82 -16.01 -3.73
C GLY A 157 -2.97 -14.79 -4.09
N CYS A 158 -2.53 -14.01 -3.10
CA CYS A 158 -1.51 -12.96 -3.25
C CYS A 158 -0.15 -13.42 -2.68
N PRO A 159 0.64 -14.23 -3.40
CA PRO A 159 1.93 -14.72 -2.91
C PRO A 159 2.93 -13.59 -2.61
N ALA A 160 2.81 -12.47 -3.32
CA ALA A 160 3.62 -11.27 -3.06
C ALA A 160 3.31 -10.67 -1.68
N GLY A 161 2.02 -10.59 -1.34
CA GLY A 161 1.59 -10.13 -0.02
C GLY A 161 2.00 -11.09 1.08
N GLU A 162 1.91 -12.40 0.85
CA GLU A 162 2.36 -13.42 1.82
C GLU A 162 3.85 -13.28 2.12
N LYS A 163 4.69 -13.21 1.09
CA LYS A 163 6.14 -12.98 1.24
C LYS A 163 6.46 -11.71 2.02
N VAL A 164 5.80 -10.60 1.71
CA VAL A 164 6.01 -9.33 2.42
C VAL A 164 5.61 -9.49 3.87
N LYS A 165 4.46 -10.09 4.14
CA LYS A 165 3.99 -10.31 5.50
C LYS A 165 4.98 -11.14 6.30
N GLU A 166 5.43 -12.28 5.77
CA GLU A 166 6.42 -13.14 6.43
C GLU A 166 7.74 -12.40 6.70
N SER A 167 8.22 -11.64 5.71
CA SER A 167 9.47 -10.90 5.80
C SER A 167 9.40 -9.78 6.84
N VAL A 168 8.31 -9.01 6.85
CA VAL A 168 8.13 -7.91 7.81
C VAL A 168 7.85 -8.47 9.21
N ASP A 169 7.06 -9.52 9.35
CA ASP A 169 6.80 -10.20 10.63
C ASP A 169 8.11 -10.73 11.25
N ALA A 170 9.01 -11.30 10.43
CA ALA A 170 10.32 -11.76 10.88
C ALA A 170 11.22 -10.62 11.39
N VAL A 171 11.25 -9.49 10.67
CA VAL A 171 11.98 -8.29 11.11
C VAL A 171 11.39 -7.75 12.41
N ALA A 172 10.06 -7.69 12.50
CA ALA A 172 9.37 -7.19 13.68
C ALA A 172 9.62 -8.07 14.91
N GLU A 173 9.63 -9.40 14.75
CA GLU A 173 9.97 -10.35 15.81
C GLU A 173 11.42 -10.20 16.27
N GLY A 174 12.37 -10.04 15.33
CA GLY A 174 13.77 -9.76 15.66
C GLY A 174 13.94 -8.45 16.45
N LEU A 175 13.20 -7.40 16.06
CA LEU A 175 13.19 -6.13 16.77
C LEU A 175 12.51 -6.25 18.15
N ARG A 176 11.39 -6.97 18.26
CA ARG A 176 10.70 -7.25 19.52
C ARG A 176 11.63 -7.90 20.54
N ARG A 177 12.40 -8.92 20.13
CA ARG A 177 13.38 -9.59 21.01
C ARG A 177 14.46 -8.64 21.53
N ARG A 178 14.91 -7.68 20.71
CA ARG A 178 15.91 -6.68 21.10
C ARG A 178 15.33 -5.61 22.02
N LEU A 179 14.09 -5.18 21.78
CA LEU A 179 13.43 -4.13 22.56
C LEU A 179 12.79 -4.63 23.86
N GLY A 180 12.48 -5.93 23.96
CA GLY A 180 11.68 -6.48 25.06
C GLY A 180 10.20 -6.05 25.03
N ARG A 181 9.74 -5.45 23.92
CA ARG A 181 8.36 -5.01 23.68
C ARG A 181 8.06 -5.00 22.18
N ASP A 182 6.79 -4.86 21.82
CA ASP A 182 6.42 -4.61 20.42
C ASP A 182 7.06 -3.29 19.91
N PRO A 183 7.66 -3.30 18.70
CA PRO A 183 8.14 -2.09 18.07
C PRO A 183 6.98 -1.21 17.62
N THR A 184 7.14 0.10 17.72
CA THR A 184 6.22 1.05 17.10
C THR A 184 6.30 0.97 15.57
N PRO A 185 5.28 1.48 14.83
CA PRO A 185 5.34 1.55 13.37
C PRO A 185 6.60 2.26 12.84
N GLN A 186 7.04 3.33 13.52
CA GLN A 186 8.23 4.06 13.12
C GLN A 186 9.50 3.24 13.37
N GLU A 187 9.66 2.59 14.53
CA GLU A 187 10.81 1.72 14.79
C GLU A 187 10.88 0.55 13.81
N LEU A 188 9.72 -0.03 13.44
CA LEU A 188 9.65 -1.07 12.42
C LEU A 188 10.07 -0.55 11.04
N LEU A 189 9.63 0.65 10.65
CA LEU A 189 10.06 1.28 9.41
C LEU A 189 11.58 1.47 9.38
N GLU A 190 12.17 2.03 10.43
CA GLU A 190 13.62 2.28 10.50
C GLU A 190 14.41 0.97 10.40
N GLU A 191 13.94 -0.07 11.07
CA GLU A 191 14.58 -1.38 11.01
C GLU A 191 14.48 -2.01 9.61
N LEU A 192 13.33 -1.90 8.94
CA LEU A 192 13.17 -2.36 7.56
C LEU A 192 14.08 -1.60 6.61
N LEU A 193 14.19 -0.28 6.74
CA LEU A 193 15.12 0.53 5.95
C LEU A 193 16.56 0.08 6.18
N ARG A 194 16.95 -0.18 7.42
CA ARG A 194 18.29 -0.69 7.78
C ARG A 194 18.58 -2.05 7.15
N VAL A 195 17.60 -2.96 7.11
CA VAL A 195 17.76 -4.33 6.58
C VAL A 195 17.79 -4.37 5.06
N TYR A 196 16.96 -3.58 4.38
CA TYR A 196 16.72 -3.69 2.93
C TYR A 196 17.33 -2.57 2.09
N ARG A 197 17.70 -1.42 2.66
CA ARG A 197 18.45 -0.34 1.97
C ARG A 197 19.91 -0.22 2.42
N GLY A 198 20.30 -0.94 3.47
CA GLY A 198 21.64 -0.95 4.03
C GLY A 198 22.67 -1.61 3.13
#